data_AF-A0A5P0JHV7-F1
#
_entry.id   AF-A0A5P0JHV7-F1
#
_cell.length_a   1.000
_cell.length_b   1.000
_cell.length_c   1.000
_cell.angle_alpha   90.00
_cell.angle_beta   90.00
_cell.angle_gamma   90.00
#
_symmetry.space_group_name_H-M   'P 1'
#
loop_
_entity.id
_entity.type
_entity.pdbx_description
1 polymer ?
#
loop_
_entity_poly.entity_id
_entity_poly.type
_entity_poly.pdbx_seq_one_letter_code
_entity_poly.pdbx_strand_id
1 'polypeptide(L)' 'MHDANIRVAIAGAGGRMGRQLIQAALALEGVQLGAALEREGSSLLGS' A
#
# COMPACT_ATOMS: atom_id res chain seq x y z
N MET A 1 -2.57 14.13 -21.83
CA MET A 1 -2.58 12.68 -21.55
C MET A 1 -3.13 12.51 -20.15
N HIS A 2 -3.89 11.45 -19.84
CA HIS A 2 -4.39 11.27 -18.48
C HIS A 2 -3.23 10.73 -17.63
N ASP A 3 -2.38 11.64 -17.15
CA ASP A 3 -1.24 11.39 -16.25
C ASP A 3 -1.71 11.05 -14.82
N ALA A 4 -2.77 10.26 -14.70
CA ALA A 4 -3.33 9.91 -13.40
C ALA A 4 -2.77 8.55 -12.96
N ASN A 5 -1.87 8.58 -11.98
CA ASN A 5 -1.40 7.36 -11.32
C ASN A 5 -2.58 6.54 -10.79
N ILE A 6 -2.51 5.22 -10.98
CA ILE A 6 -3.44 4.27 -10.38
C ILE A 6 -3.18 4.26 -8.88
N ARG A 7 -4.17 4.71 -8.11
CA ARG A 7 -4.11 4.72 -6.64
C ARG A 7 -4.58 3.38 -6.10
N VAL A 8 -3.70 2.71 -5.35
CA VAL A 8 -3.98 1.40 -4.77
C VAL A 8 -4.01 1.47 -3.24
N ALA A 9 -4.90 0.68 -2.64
CA ALA A 9 -4.95 0.45 -1.20
C ALA A 9 -4.57 -1.00 -0.90
N ILE A 10 -3.76 -1.22 0.14
CA ILE A 10 -3.27 -2.56 0.51
C ILE A 10 -3.82 -2.91 1.89
N ALA A 11 -4.66 -3.95 1.95
CA ALA A 11 -5.12 -4.56 3.20
C ALA A 11 -4.11 -5.59 3.72
N GLY A 12 -3.93 -5.65 5.04
CA GLY A 12 -2.91 -6.51 5.66
C GLY A 12 -1.49 -6.07 5.30
N ALA A 13 -1.28 -4.75 5.20
CA ALA A 13 -0.05 -4.10 4.78
C ALA A 13 1.21 -4.53 5.57
N GLY A 14 1.07 -4.83 6.84
CA GLY A 14 2.10 -5.30 7.76
C GLY A 14 2.47 -6.76 7.60
N GLY A 15 1.64 -7.56 6.94
CA GLY A 15 1.89 -8.98 6.66
C GLY A 15 2.97 -9.21 5.60
N ARG A 16 3.41 -10.47 5.43
CA ARG A 16 4.48 -10.82 4.49
C ARG A 16 4.18 -10.37 3.06
N MET A 17 2.97 -10.65 2.57
CA MET A 17 2.55 -10.27 1.23
C MET A 17 2.27 -8.76 1.14
N GLY A 18 1.63 -8.16 2.15
CA GLY A 18 1.37 -6.71 2.18
C GLY A 18 2.63 -5.88 2.00
N ARG A 19 3.72 -6.27 2.69
CA ARG A 19 5.03 -5.62 2.53
C ARG A 19 5.57 -5.75 1.11
N GLN A 20 5.44 -6.91 0.46
CA GLN A 20 5.89 -7.09 -0.93
C GLN A 20 5.05 -6.26 -1.90
N LEU A 21 3.73 -6.20 -1.70
CA LEU A 21 2.83 -5.37 -2.51
C LEU A 21 3.15 -3.88 -2.36
N ILE A 22 3.49 -3.41 -1.15
CA ILE A 22 3.94 -2.03 -0.92
C ILE A 22 5.20 -1.75 -1.75
N GLN A 23 6.21 -2.61 -1.66
CA GLN A 23 7.45 -2.44 -2.42
C GLN A 23 7.19 -2.44 -3.93
N ALA A 24 6.35 -3.35 -4.43
CA ALA A 24 6.00 -3.39 -5.84
C ALA A 24 5.26 -2.12 -6.31
N ALA A 25 4.30 -1.63 -5.51
CA ALA A 25 3.56 -0.40 -5.82
C ALA A 25 4.47 0.84 -5.83
N LEU A 26 5.50 0.88 -5.01
CA LEU A 26 6.48 1.98 -4.97
C LEU A 26 7.50 1.91 -6.13
N ALA A 27 7.75 0.73 -6.68
CA ALA A 27 8.71 0.52 -7.77
C ALA A 27 8.09 0.64 -9.17
N LEU A 28 6.76 0.60 -9.28
CA LEU A 28 6.05 0.56 -10.56
C LEU A 28 5.62 1.96 -11.00
N GLU A 29 6.09 2.39 -12.16
CA GLU A 29 5.65 3.65 -12.76
C GLU A 29 4.14 3.65 -13.04
N GLY A 30 3.49 4.79 -12.79
CA GLY A 30 2.05 4.93 -12.95
C GLY A 30 1.22 4.32 -11.82
N VAL A 31 1.84 3.79 -10.76
CA VAL A 31 1.16 3.34 -9.54
C VAL A 31 1.53 4.23 -8.36
N GLN A 32 0.54 4.49 -7.50
CA GLN A 32 0.74 5.21 -6.25
C GLN A 32 0.05 4.47 -5.10
N LEU A 33 0.81 4.21 -4.02
CA LEU A 33 0.23 3.71 -2.78
C LEU A 33 -0.62 4.82 -2.13
N GLY A 34 -1.94 4.62 -2.11
CA GLY A 34 -2.89 5.57 -1.54
C GLY A 34 -3.29 5.27 -0.09
N ALA A 35 -3.27 3.99 0.31
CA ALA A 35 -3.56 3.59 1.68
C ALA A 35 -2.90 2.25 2.03
N ALA A 36 -2.56 2.09 3.31
CA ALA A 36 -2.10 0.84 3.90
C ALA A 36 -2.97 0.57 5.13
N LEU A 37 -3.64 -0.58 5.15
CA LEU A 37 -4.64 -0.94 6.15
C LEU A 37 -4.16 -2.15 6.95
N GLU A 38 -4.45 -2.12 8.24
CA GLU A 38 -4.15 -3.18 9.20
C GLU A 38 -5.38 -3.52 10.03
N ARG A 39 -5.33 -4.68 10.69
CA ARG A 39 -6.38 -5.06 11.64
C ARG A 39 -6.39 -4.09 12.81
N GLU A 40 -7.57 -3.76 13.32
CA GLU A 40 -7.72 -3.04 14.58
C GLU A 40 -6.89 -3.72 15.70
N GLY A 41 -6.24 -2.89 16.51
CA GLY A 41 -5.34 -3.33 17.57
C GLY A 41 -4.00 -3.90 17.08
N SER A 42 -3.69 -3.82 15.78
CA SER A 42 -2.35 -4.13 15.28
C SER A 42 -1.34 -3.13 15.83
N SER A 43 -0.21 -3.64 16.35
CA SER A 43 0.90 -2.80 16.82
C SER A 43 1.60 -2.03 15.70
N LEU A 44 1.24 -2.30 14.44
CA LEU A 44 1.76 -1.63 13.25
C LEU A 44 0.90 -0.42 12.83
N LEU A 45 -0.25 -0.19 13.48
CA LEU A 45 -1.03 1.03 13.25
C LEU A 45 -0.24 2.26 13.71
N GLY A 46 -0.29 3.34 12.91
CA GLY A 46 0.35 4.61 13.25
C GLY A 46 -0.36 5.34 14.39
N SER A 47 0.32 6.34 14.96
CA SER A 47 -0.23 7.28 15.97
C SER A 47 -0.82 8.52 15.33
#